data_AF-A0A845UXN5-F1
#
_entry.id   AF-A0A845UXN5-F1
#
_cell.length_a   1.000
_cell.length_b   1.000
_cell.length_c   1.000
_cell.angle_alpha   90.00
_cell.angle_beta   90.00
_cell.angle_gamma   90.00
#
_symmetry.space_group_name_H-M   'P 1'
#
loop_
_entity.id
_entity.type
_entity.pdbx_description
1 polymer ?
#
loop_
_entity_poly.entity_id
_entity_poly.type
_entity_poly.pdbx_seq_one_letter_code
_entity_poly.pdbx_strand_id
1 'polypeptide(L)' 'MRGEATTHGHHALCLSQARAVVADVACHGIAEITRACAVIVDRTDDPNEAHSARALRGILEGEQT' A
#
# COMPACT_ATOMS: atom_id res chain seq x y z
N MET A 1 17.47 4.99 -29.92
CA MET A 1 17.01 5.04 -28.51
C MET A 1 15.49 5.22 -28.57
N ARG A 2 14.74 4.12 -28.50
CA ARG A 2 13.29 4.12 -28.71
C ARG A 2 12.64 3.97 -27.33
N GLY A 3 11.90 4.98 -26.92
CA GLY A 3 11.33 5.09 -25.57
C GLY A 3 10.48 3.88 -25.20
N GLU A 4 10.80 3.29 -24.06
CA GLU A 4 9.99 2.29 -23.40
C GLU A 4 8.85 3.02 -22.69
N ALA A 5 7.65 2.90 -23.26
CA ALA A 5 6.43 3.19 -22.53
C ALA A 5 6.31 2.13 -21.44
N THR A 6 6.66 2.48 -20.20
CA THR A 6 6.41 1.64 -19.04
C THR A 6 4.92 1.63 -18.75
N THR A 7 4.19 0.78 -19.45
CA THR A 7 2.83 0.41 -19.07
C THR A 7 2.95 -0.31 -17.72
N HIS A 8 2.70 0.41 -16.62
CA HIS A 8 2.52 -0.15 -15.28
C HIS A 8 1.26 -1.02 -15.30
N GLY A 9 1.38 -2.21 -15.89
CA GLY A 9 0.38 -3.25 -15.80
C GLY A 9 0.39 -3.77 -14.37
N HIS A 10 -0.75 -3.69 -13.70
CA HIS A 10 -1.03 -4.42 -12.49
C HIS A 10 -0.73 -5.91 -12.75
N HIS A 11 0.48 -6.37 -12.39
CA HIS A 11 0.80 -7.79 -12.44
C HIS A 11 0.00 -8.44 -11.33
N ALA A 12 -0.99 -9.26 -11.70
CA ALA A 12 -1.72 -10.07 -10.75
C ALA A 12 -0.72 -10.94 -9.96
N LEU A 13 -0.76 -10.84 -8.63
CA LEU A 13 0.14 -11.59 -7.76
C LEU A 13 -0.08 -13.09 -7.96
N CYS A 14 1.01 -13.85 -8.10
CA CYS A 14 0.90 -15.30 -7.97
C CYS A 14 0.65 -15.70 -6.51
N LEU A 15 0.16 -16.92 -6.26
CA LEU A 15 -0.23 -17.35 -4.91
C LEU A 15 0.91 -17.22 -3.88
N SER A 16 2.16 -17.47 -4.27
CA SER A 16 3.31 -17.31 -3.37
C SER A 16 3.56 -15.85 -3.00
N GLN A 17 3.42 -14.92 -3.95
CA GLN A 17 3.55 -13.48 -3.69
C GLN A 17 2.43 -12.98 -2.78
N ALA A 18 1.18 -13.40 -3.02
CA ALA A 18 0.06 -13.04 -2.16
C ALA A 18 0.26 -13.53 -0.72
N ARG A 19 0.77 -14.76 -0.53
CA ARG A 19 1.12 -15.29 0.80
C ARG A 19 2.21 -14.50 1.50
N ALA A 20 3.23 -14.06 0.76
CA ALA A 20 4.30 -13.24 1.32
C ALA A 20 3.76 -11.89 1.81
N VAL A 21 2.89 -11.23 1.04
CA VAL A 21 2.25 -9.97 1.46
C VAL A 21 1.41 -10.16 2.72
N VAL A 22 0.62 -11.23 2.82
CA VAL A 22 -0.17 -11.52 4.02
C VAL A 22 0.73 -11.78 5.23
N ALA A 23 1.82 -12.53 5.07
CA ALA A 23 2.77 -12.79 6.14
C ALA A 23 3.44 -11.49 6.62
N ASP A 24 3.84 -10.61 5.70
CA ASP A 24 4.45 -9.32 6.00
C ASP A 24 3.51 -8.41 6.80
N VAL A 25 2.26 -8.29 6.34
CA VAL A 25 1.19 -7.55 7.03
C VAL A 25 0.95 -8.12 8.44
N ALA A 26 0.96 -9.45 8.59
CA ALA A 26 0.77 -10.10 9.88
C ALA A 26 1.99 -9.88 10.83
N CYS A 27 3.20 -9.78 10.29
CA CYS A 27 4.41 -9.52 11.07
C CYS A 27 4.47 -8.09 11.61
N HIS A 28 4.13 -7.10 10.79
CA HIS A 28 4.17 -5.68 11.16
C HIS A 28 2.94 -5.24 11.98
N GLY A 29 1.80 -5.89 11.76
CA GLY A 29 0.57 -5.60 12.47
C GLY A 29 -0.10 -4.30 12.02
N ILE A 30 -1.41 -4.21 12.28
CA ILE A 30 -2.26 -3.10 11.77
C ILE A 30 -1.75 -1.73 12.23
N ALA A 31 -1.28 -1.60 13.47
CA ALA A 31 -0.83 -0.31 14.01
C ALA A 31 0.42 0.25 13.31
N GLU A 32 1.35 -0.61 12.87
CA GLU A 32 2.55 -0.18 12.13
C GLU A 32 2.18 0.27 10.72
N ILE A 33 1.25 -0.43 10.07
CA ILE A 33 0.73 -0.08 8.74
C ILE A 33 -0.02 1.25 8.78
N THR A 34 -0.90 1.46 9.78
CA THR A 34 -1.59 2.74 9.99
C THR A 34 -0.59 3.91 10.15
N ARG A 35 0.51 3.69 10.88
CA ARG A 35 1.58 4.69 11.04
C ARG A 35 2.30 4.96 9.72
N ALA A 36 2.61 3.92 8.95
CA ALA A 36 3.22 4.07 7.63
C ALA A 36 2.31 4.87 6.67
N CYS A 37 1.01 4.61 6.66
CA CYS A 37 0.04 5.39 5.89
C CYS A 37 0.05 6.87 6.30
N ALA A 38 0.16 7.19 7.59
CA ALA A 38 0.26 8.58 8.05
C ALA A 38 1.53 9.27 7.54
N VAL A 39 2.68 8.56 7.53
CA VAL A 39 3.95 9.09 7.01
C VAL A 39 3.87 9.34 5.49
N ILE A 40 3.27 8.42 4.73
CA ILE A 40 3.09 8.58 3.29
C ILE A 40 2.25 9.83 3.00
N VAL A 41 1.12 10.00 3.68
CA VAL A 41 0.24 11.17 3.52
C VAL A 41 0.95 12.49 3.82
N ASP A 42 1.90 12.49 4.76
CA ASP A 42 2.64 13.67 5.18
C ASP A 42 3.79 14.03 4.22
N ARG A 43 4.36 13.03 3.53
CA ARG A 43 5.65 13.18 2.83
C ARG A 43 5.64 12.92 1.33
N THR A 44 4.58 12.32 0.78
CA THR A 44 4.50 12.09 -0.67
C THR A 44 4.07 13.35 -1.41
N ASP A 45 4.71 13.60 -2.55
CA ASP A 45 4.29 14.62 -3.52
C ASP A 45 3.26 14.07 -4.52
N ASP A 46 2.99 12.75 -4.51
CA ASP A 46 1.99 12.12 -5.39
C ASP A 46 0.58 12.17 -4.74
N PRO A 47 -0.37 12.92 -5.33
CA PRO A 47 -1.72 13.03 -4.79
C PRO A 47 -2.49 11.70 -4.79
N ASN A 48 -2.18 10.77 -5.71
CA ASN A 48 -2.82 9.46 -5.76
C ASN A 48 -2.30 8.56 -4.64
N GLU A 49 -0.99 8.58 -4.38
CA GLU A 49 -0.39 7.84 -3.28
C GLU A 49 -0.94 8.33 -1.92
N ALA A 50 -1.03 9.65 -1.75
CA ALA A 50 -1.64 10.25 -0.57
C ALA A 50 -3.13 9.87 -0.44
N HIS A 51 -3.86 9.77 -1.54
CA HIS A 51 -5.27 9.34 -1.53
C HIS A 51 -5.40 7.87 -1.11
N SER A 52 -4.65 6.96 -1.73
CA SER A 52 -4.66 5.54 -1.40
C SER A 52 -4.26 5.27 0.06
N ALA A 53 -3.24 5.97 0.57
CA ALA A 53 -2.81 5.84 1.95
C ALA A 53 -3.88 6.34 2.95
N ARG A 54 -4.59 7.44 2.65
CA ARG A 54 -5.73 7.89 3.47
C ARG A 54 -6.87 6.88 3.48
N ALA A 55 -7.23 6.33 2.31
CA ALA A 55 -8.30 5.36 2.18
C ALA A 55 -7.99 4.08 2.96
N LEU A 56 -6.77 3.54 2.82
CA LEU A 56 -6.34 2.35 3.56
C LEU A 56 -6.33 2.60 5.07
N ARG A 57 -5.83 3.76 5.51
CA ARG A 57 -5.84 4.13 6.94
C ARG A 57 -7.26 4.13 7.52
N GLY A 58 -8.22 4.71 6.79
CA GLY A 58 -9.62 4.75 7.23
C GLY A 58 -10.25 3.36 7.36
N ILE A 59 -9.91 2.42 6.47
CA ILE A 59 -10.35 1.02 6.58
C ILE A 59 -9.76 0.39 7.84
N LEU A 60 -8.44 0.51 8.04
CA LEU A 60 -7.73 -0.12 9.16
C LEU A 60 -8.17 0.43 10.53
N GLU A 61 -8.50 1.72 10.61
CA GLU A 61 -9.02 2.34 11.83
C GLU A 61 -10.49 1.95 12.10
N GLY A 62 -11.30 1.73 11.06
CA GLY A 62 -12.69 1.30 11.18
C GLY A 62 -12.87 -0.17 11.62
N GLU A 63 -11.89 -1.03 11.36
CA GLU A 63 -11.89 -2.43 11.84
C GLU A 63 -11.53 -2.55 13.34
N GLN A 64 -11.14 -1.45 14.00
CA GLN A 64 -10.76 -1.44 15.42
C GLN A 64 -11.90 -0.98 16.36
N THR A 65 -13.07 -0.60 15.81
CA THR A 65 -14.27 -0.20 16.57
C THR A 65 -15.28 -1.33 16.70
#